data_AF-A0A7W0ZMS5-F1
#
_entry.id   AF-A0A7W0ZMS5-F1
#
_cell.length_a   1.000
_cell.length_b   1.000
_cell.length_c   1.000
_cell.angle_alpha   90.00
_cell.angle_beta   90.00
_cell.angle_gamma   90.00
#
_symmetry.space_group_name_H-M   'P 1'
#
loop_
_entity.id
_entity.type
_entity.pdbx_description
1 polymer ?
#
loop_
_entity_poly.entity_id
_entity_poly.type
_entity_poly.pdbx_seq_one_letter_code
_entity_poly.pdbx_strand_id
1 'polypeptide(L)'
;MAIQGAPQLPDAQPGGEDSSQLIRGVGLTGATTLNMIDMIGVGPFITIPLIIAAMNGPQAMLGWIFGAVLVICDGLVWAELGAALPGSGGAYRYLNEIYNPSKLGRMMSFLFIWQLTFSAPLSIASGCIGFASYATYAFPSLNRTIFEQNLRLPLPIVGQIDATVLATLGTFVAIGTCLFAVFLLYRKITIIERFSNLLWVGVMITIVWIIGSGLWHFDSQLAFDFPPNAFELTPDFFTGLGAALLIAVYDYWGYYNVCYFGGEVRDPGRTIPRAVLLSIILVAAIYIVM
;
A
#
# COMPACT_ATOMS: atom_id res chain seq x y z
N MET A 1 -49.84 14.70 -57.88
CA MET A 1 -48.61 15.41 -57.47
C MET A 1 -48.38 15.09 -55.99
N ALA A 2 -47.58 14.07 -55.68
CA ALA A 2 -47.19 13.71 -54.32
C ALA A 2 -45.81 13.01 -54.37
N ILE A 3 -44.82 13.77 -53.91
CA ILE A 3 -43.43 13.54 -53.47
C ILE A 3 -43.14 12.07 -53.08
N GLN A 4 -42.28 11.37 -53.85
CA GLN A 4 -40.87 11.01 -53.56
C GLN A 4 -40.65 10.08 -52.36
N GLY A 5 -39.90 9.00 -52.62
CA GLY A 5 -39.53 7.97 -51.65
C GLY A 5 -38.63 8.47 -50.52
N ALA A 6 -38.92 7.97 -49.32
CA ALA A 6 -37.98 7.94 -48.21
C ALA A 6 -37.23 6.60 -48.23
N PRO A 7 -35.91 6.57 -47.99
CA PRO A 7 -35.21 5.31 -47.74
C PRO A 7 -35.73 4.72 -46.42
N GLN A 8 -36.18 3.47 -46.45
CA GLN A 8 -36.40 2.70 -45.23
C GLN A 8 -35.04 2.55 -44.53
N LEU A 9 -34.89 3.18 -43.37
CA LEU A 9 -33.75 2.97 -42.48
C LEU A 9 -33.72 1.48 -42.08
N PRO A 10 -32.56 0.81 -42.07
CA PRO A 10 -32.47 -0.55 -41.58
C PRO A 10 -32.98 -0.61 -40.14
N ASP A 11 -33.79 -1.63 -39.83
CA ASP A 11 -34.21 -1.93 -38.47
C ASP A 11 -32.96 -1.93 -37.57
N ALA A 12 -32.93 -1.04 -36.58
CA ALA A 12 -31.90 -1.03 -35.57
C ALA A 12 -31.95 -2.38 -34.86
N GLN A 13 -31.01 -3.27 -35.21
CA GLN A 13 -30.76 -4.46 -34.43
C GLN A 13 -30.58 -4.01 -32.98
N PRO A 14 -31.29 -4.61 -32.00
CA PRO A 14 -31.07 -4.27 -30.61
C PRO A 14 -29.60 -4.52 -30.34
N GLY A 15 -28.87 -3.44 -30.08
CA GLY A 15 -27.44 -3.48 -29.84
C GLY A 15 -27.17 -4.52 -28.77
N GLY A 16 -26.55 -5.63 -29.17
CA GLY A 16 -25.91 -6.51 -28.23
C GLY A 16 -24.93 -5.63 -27.47
N GLU A 17 -25.18 -5.44 -26.18
CA GLU A 17 -24.14 -5.02 -25.27
C GLU A 17 -23.02 -6.04 -25.43
N ASP A 18 -22.02 -5.68 -26.22
CA ASP A 18 -20.73 -6.34 -26.25
C ASP A 18 -20.08 -6.02 -24.89
N SER A 19 -20.64 -6.65 -23.86
CA SER A 19 -20.06 -6.69 -22.53
C SER A 19 -18.78 -7.48 -22.71
N SER A 20 -17.70 -6.77 -23.00
CA SER A 20 -16.33 -7.26 -22.94
C SER A 20 -16.13 -7.88 -21.56
N GLN A 21 -16.51 -9.16 -21.41
CA GLN A 21 -16.36 -9.90 -20.18
C GLN A 21 -14.87 -10.02 -19.95
N LEU A 22 -14.40 -9.42 -18.84
CA LEU A 22 -13.01 -9.48 -18.44
C LEU A 22 -12.56 -10.94 -18.40
N ILE A 23 -11.41 -11.22 -19.03
CA ILE A 23 -10.88 -12.57 -19.09
C ILE A 23 -10.42 -12.94 -17.68
N ARG A 24 -11.00 -14.02 -17.12
CA ARG A 24 -10.62 -14.56 -15.81
C ARG A 24 -9.28 -15.29 -15.86
N GLY A 25 -8.19 -14.54 -16.04
CA GLY A 25 -6.84 -15.05 -16.20
C GLY A 25 -6.02 -15.17 -14.91
N VAL A 26 -6.39 -14.44 -13.85
CA VAL A 26 -5.56 -14.34 -12.63
C VAL A 26 -5.84 -15.51 -11.68
N GLY A 27 -4.87 -16.42 -11.56
CA GLY A 27 -4.90 -17.52 -10.58
C GLY A 27 -4.38 -17.11 -9.21
N LEU A 28 -4.35 -18.06 -8.26
CA LEU A 28 -3.91 -17.80 -6.87
C LEU A 28 -2.50 -17.23 -6.77
N THR A 29 -1.54 -17.78 -7.52
CA THR A 29 -0.16 -17.29 -7.51
C THR A 29 -0.09 -15.85 -8.02
N GLY A 30 -0.75 -15.56 -9.15
CA GLY A 30 -0.79 -14.21 -9.71
C GLY A 30 -1.46 -13.21 -8.76
N ALA A 31 -2.57 -13.60 -8.13
CA ALA A 31 -3.26 -12.78 -7.14
C ALA A 31 -2.41 -12.52 -5.88
N THR A 32 -1.69 -13.53 -5.39
CA THR A 32 -0.81 -13.39 -4.21
C THR A 32 0.38 -12.50 -4.55
N THR A 33 1.02 -12.72 -5.71
CA THR A 33 2.12 -11.87 -6.19
C THR A 33 1.66 -10.43 -6.40
N LEU A 34 0.46 -10.21 -6.94
CA LEU A 34 -0.11 -8.86 -7.11
C LEU A 34 -0.21 -8.11 -5.77
N ASN A 35 -0.75 -8.76 -4.74
CA ASN A 35 -0.81 -8.19 -3.40
C ASN A 35 0.60 -7.94 -2.83
N MET A 36 1.51 -8.91 -2.96
CA MET A 36 2.88 -8.79 -2.44
C MET A 36 3.68 -7.68 -3.13
N ILE A 37 3.50 -7.46 -4.43
CA ILE A 37 4.17 -6.37 -5.17
C ILE A 37 3.81 -5.01 -4.57
N ASP A 38 2.57 -4.84 -4.11
CA ASP A 38 2.11 -3.56 -3.55
C ASP A 38 2.52 -3.40 -2.09
N MET A 39 2.52 -4.49 -1.31
CA MET A 39 2.97 -4.48 0.08
C MET A 39 4.47 -4.26 0.22
N ILE A 40 5.28 -4.99 -0.57
CA ILE A 40 6.74 -4.96 -0.47
C ILE A 40 7.28 -3.77 -1.27
N GLY A 41 7.21 -2.60 -0.64
CA GLY A 41 7.74 -1.34 -1.18
C GLY A 41 9.01 -0.86 -0.49
N VAL A 42 9.18 0.47 -0.46
CA VAL A 42 10.27 1.12 0.30
C VAL A 42 10.08 1.00 1.82
N GLY A 43 8.84 0.71 2.25
CA GLY A 43 8.37 0.77 3.64
C GLY A 43 9.33 0.10 4.63
N PRO A 44 9.44 -1.24 4.63
CA PRO A 44 10.27 -1.98 5.59
C PRO A 44 11.69 -1.45 5.71
N PHE A 45 12.29 -1.02 4.59
CA PHE A 45 13.66 -0.52 4.56
C PHE A 45 13.82 0.80 5.33
N ILE A 46 12.82 1.70 5.27
CA ILE A 46 12.83 2.96 6.02
C ILE A 46 12.19 2.85 7.40
N THR A 47 11.29 1.89 7.61
CA THR A 47 10.46 1.80 8.81
C THR A 47 11.04 0.90 9.89
N ILE A 48 11.87 -0.10 9.56
CA ILE A 48 12.51 -0.96 10.56
C ILE A 48 13.22 -0.11 11.64
N PRO A 49 14.07 0.88 11.30
CA PRO A 49 14.68 1.75 12.30
C PRO A 49 13.66 2.57 13.09
N LEU A 50 12.56 3.01 12.46
CA LEU A 50 11.51 3.81 13.10
C LEU A 50 10.71 2.98 14.12
N ILE A 51 10.42 1.71 13.81
CA ILE A 51 9.74 0.78 14.72
C ILE A 51 10.63 0.46 15.92
N ILE A 52 11.92 0.20 15.68
CA ILE A 52 12.91 -0.02 16.76
C ILE A 52 13.03 1.22 17.66
N ALA A 53 13.09 2.41 17.07
CA ALA A 53 13.14 3.68 17.81
C ALA A 53 11.86 3.93 18.61
N ALA A 54 10.68 3.65 18.03
CA ALA A 54 9.39 3.84 18.71
C ALA A 54 9.25 2.94 19.95
N MET A 55 9.79 1.73 19.90
CA MET A 55 9.72 0.76 20.99
C MET A 55 10.94 0.81 21.93
N ASN A 56 12.01 1.53 21.57
CA ASN A 56 13.28 1.63 22.31
C ASN A 56 13.97 0.28 22.55
N GLY A 57 13.98 -0.62 21.57
CA GLY A 57 14.73 -1.88 21.67
C GLY A 57 14.18 -3.01 20.81
N PRO A 58 14.76 -4.23 20.90
CA PRO A 58 14.39 -5.37 20.06
C PRO A 58 12.94 -5.86 20.23
N GLN A 59 12.27 -5.48 21.32
CA GLN A 59 10.83 -5.69 21.53
C GLN A 59 9.95 -5.06 20.44
N ALA A 60 10.51 -4.23 19.57
CA ALA A 60 9.92 -3.75 18.32
C ALA A 60 9.29 -4.85 17.45
N MET A 61 9.79 -6.09 17.52
CA MET A 61 9.18 -7.25 16.85
C MET A 61 7.70 -7.43 17.21
N LEU A 62 7.28 -7.04 18.42
CA LEU A 62 5.87 -7.07 18.82
C LEU A 62 5.02 -6.17 17.92
N GLY A 63 5.53 -5.01 17.49
CA GLY A 63 4.84 -4.13 16.55
C GLY A 63 4.55 -4.83 15.21
N TRP A 64 5.53 -5.56 14.68
CA TRP A 64 5.36 -6.36 13.46
C TRP A 64 4.37 -7.51 13.61
N ILE A 65 4.45 -8.25 14.73
CA ILE A 65 3.59 -9.39 15.02
C ILE A 65 2.15 -8.94 15.23
N PHE A 66 1.92 -7.97 16.12
CA PHE A 66 0.58 -7.46 16.38
C PHE A 66 0.02 -6.69 15.19
N GLY A 67 0.87 -6.02 14.40
CA GLY A 67 0.49 -5.41 13.13
C GLY A 67 -0.01 -6.44 12.13
N ALA A 68 0.70 -7.58 12.00
CA ALA A 68 0.26 -8.69 11.15
C ALA A 68 -1.07 -9.28 11.64
N VAL A 69 -1.26 -9.46 12.94
CA VAL A 69 -2.53 -9.95 13.52
C VAL A 69 -3.67 -8.99 13.21
N LEU A 70 -3.46 -7.68 13.38
CA LEU A 70 -4.44 -6.64 13.07
C LEU A 70 -4.82 -6.68 11.59
N VAL A 71 -3.83 -6.77 10.72
CA VAL A 71 -4.03 -6.82 9.26
C VAL A 71 -4.67 -8.14 8.81
N ILE A 72 -4.43 -9.26 9.49
CA ILE A 72 -5.17 -10.51 9.24
C ILE A 72 -6.66 -10.31 9.56
N CYS A 73 -7.00 -9.67 10.68
CA CYS A 73 -8.39 -9.37 11.03
C CYS A 73 -9.06 -8.50 9.96
N ASP A 74 -8.39 -7.44 9.49
CA ASP A 74 -8.92 -6.62 8.39
C ASP A 74 -8.98 -7.40 7.07
N GLY A 75 -7.95 -8.17 6.76
CA GLY A 75 -7.86 -9.03 5.58
C GLY A 75 -8.96 -10.08 5.51
N LEU A 76 -9.44 -10.60 6.64
CA LEU A 76 -10.61 -11.49 6.68
C LEU A 76 -11.89 -10.77 6.23
N VAL A 77 -12.08 -9.51 6.64
CA VAL A 77 -13.22 -8.69 6.16
C VAL A 77 -13.13 -8.50 4.64
N TRP A 78 -11.94 -8.18 4.13
CA TRP A 78 -11.72 -8.06 2.68
C TRP A 78 -11.89 -9.37 1.93
N ALA A 79 -11.46 -10.49 2.51
CA ALA A 79 -11.61 -11.82 1.95
C ALA A 79 -13.09 -12.20 1.81
N GLU A 80 -13.90 -11.96 2.84
CA GLU A 80 -15.34 -12.21 2.81
C GLU A 80 -16.05 -11.32 1.77
N LEU A 81 -15.77 -10.01 1.79
CA LEU A 81 -16.36 -9.07 0.84
C LEU A 81 -15.97 -9.38 -0.60
N GLY A 82 -14.70 -9.68 -0.86
CA GLY A 82 -14.20 -10.02 -2.20
C GLY A 82 -14.71 -11.35 -2.72
N ALA A 83 -14.94 -12.33 -1.85
CA ALA A 83 -15.57 -13.59 -2.21
C ALA A 83 -17.08 -13.44 -2.48
N ALA A 84 -17.78 -12.62 -1.67
CA ALA A 84 -19.22 -12.41 -1.77
C ALA A 84 -19.63 -11.49 -2.93
N LEU A 85 -18.83 -10.48 -3.23
CA LEU A 85 -19.08 -9.50 -4.30
C LEU A 85 -17.98 -9.55 -5.37
N PRO A 86 -17.81 -10.67 -6.08
CA PRO A 86 -16.73 -10.85 -7.05
C PRO A 86 -16.98 -10.00 -8.31
N GLY A 87 -16.27 -8.89 -8.40
CA GLY A 87 -16.29 -8.02 -9.57
C GLY A 87 -15.21 -6.95 -9.45
N SER A 88 -15.02 -6.18 -10.51
CA SER A 88 -14.05 -5.09 -10.48
C SER A 88 -14.61 -3.89 -9.69
N GLY A 89 -13.74 -3.19 -8.95
CA GLY A 89 -14.08 -1.97 -8.23
C GLY A 89 -13.84 -1.97 -6.71
N GLY A 90 -13.53 -3.12 -6.10
CA GLY A 90 -13.11 -3.22 -4.69
C GLY A 90 -14.01 -2.44 -3.73
N ALA A 91 -13.40 -1.64 -2.85
CA ALA A 91 -14.12 -0.85 -1.84
C ALA A 91 -15.21 0.07 -2.41
N TYR A 92 -15.02 0.65 -3.60
CA TYR A 92 -16.07 1.47 -4.22
C TYR A 92 -17.35 0.65 -4.42
N ARG A 93 -17.21 -0.55 -4.98
CA ARG A 93 -18.33 -1.46 -5.21
C ARG A 93 -18.93 -1.97 -3.89
N TYR A 94 -18.09 -2.34 -2.93
CA TYR A 94 -18.55 -2.86 -1.63
C TYR A 94 -19.36 -1.81 -0.88
N LEU A 95 -18.86 -0.58 -0.78
CA LEU A 95 -19.56 0.51 -0.11
C LEU A 95 -20.87 0.86 -0.82
N ASN A 96 -20.89 0.85 -2.16
CA ASN A 96 -22.12 1.13 -2.90
C ASN A 96 -23.19 0.07 -2.65
N GLU A 97 -22.81 -1.21 -2.63
CA GLU A 97 -23.73 -2.34 -2.44
C GLU A 97 -24.22 -2.44 -0.99
N ILE A 98 -23.31 -2.41 -0.01
CA ILE A 98 -23.62 -2.56 1.43
C ILE A 98 -24.57 -1.47 1.92
N TYR A 99 -24.36 -0.22 1.49
CA TYR A 99 -25.15 0.93 1.93
C TYR A 99 -26.37 1.23 1.04
N ASN A 100 -26.72 0.31 0.15
CA ASN A 100 -27.76 0.42 -0.87
C ASN A 100 -27.46 1.53 -1.90
N PRO A 101 -27.33 1.19 -3.20
CA PRO A 101 -27.01 2.16 -4.25
C PRO A 101 -28.01 3.32 -4.38
N SER A 102 -29.27 3.08 -4.01
CA SER A 102 -30.34 4.08 -4.09
C SER A 102 -30.32 5.08 -2.93
N LYS A 103 -29.68 4.75 -1.81
CA LYS A 103 -29.63 5.57 -0.58
C LYS A 103 -28.22 6.13 -0.36
N LEU A 104 -27.50 5.56 0.61
CA LEU A 104 -26.23 6.09 1.10
C LEU A 104 -25.04 5.51 0.33
N GLY A 105 -25.23 4.44 -0.46
CA GLY A 105 -24.17 3.77 -1.23
C GLY A 105 -23.36 4.72 -2.10
N ARG A 106 -24.03 5.59 -2.87
CA ARG A 106 -23.37 6.60 -3.71
C ARG A 106 -22.55 7.59 -2.89
N MET A 107 -23.04 8.01 -1.73
CA MET A 107 -22.33 8.94 -0.85
C MET A 107 -21.10 8.28 -0.22
N MET A 108 -21.23 7.06 0.31
CA MET A 108 -20.10 6.33 0.90
C MET A 108 -19.00 6.06 -0.12
N SER A 109 -19.39 5.68 -1.34
CA SER A 109 -18.47 5.45 -2.45
C SER A 109 -17.79 6.75 -2.91
N PHE A 110 -18.51 7.87 -2.91
CA PHE A 110 -17.95 9.20 -3.15
C PHE A 110 -16.94 9.59 -2.06
N LEU A 111 -17.30 9.45 -0.78
CA LEU A 111 -16.41 9.77 0.34
C LEU A 111 -15.14 8.92 0.30
N PHE A 112 -15.24 7.66 -0.11
CA PHE A 112 -14.10 6.78 -0.32
C PHE A 112 -13.15 7.29 -1.41
N ILE A 113 -13.67 7.66 -2.59
CA ILE A 113 -12.84 8.22 -3.67
C ILE A 113 -12.26 9.58 -3.26
N TRP A 114 -13.06 10.40 -2.58
CA TRP A 114 -12.64 11.71 -2.08
C TRP A 114 -11.45 11.57 -1.13
N GLN A 115 -11.53 10.70 -0.12
CA GLN A 115 -10.39 10.49 0.80
C GLN A 115 -9.18 9.86 0.08
N LEU A 116 -9.41 8.97 -0.90
CA LEU A 116 -8.32 8.39 -1.70
C LEU A 116 -7.55 9.47 -2.48
N THR A 117 -8.21 10.55 -2.89
CA THR A 117 -7.57 11.66 -3.61
C THR A 117 -6.52 12.37 -2.75
N PHE A 118 -6.66 12.30 -1.42
CA PHE A 118 -5.65 12.80 -0.48
C PHE A 118 -4.66 11.71 -0.06
N SER A 119 -5.15 10.51 0.27
CA SER A 119 -4.31 9.43 0.79
C SER A 119 -3.36 8.83 -0.25
N ALA A 120 -3.81 8.57 -1.48
CA ALA A 120 -2.98 7.91 -2.49
C ALA A 120 -1.76 8.75 -2.90
N PRO A 121 -1.88 10.08 -3.16
CA PRO A 121 -0.70 10.91 -3.42
C PRO A 121 0.28 10.97 -2.25
N LEU A 122 -0.21 10.96 -1.01
CA LEU A 122 0.66 10.93 0.18
C LEU A 122 1.45 9.63 0.26
N SER A 123 0.84 8.49 -0.09
CA SER A 123 1.53 7.20 -0.18
C SER A 123 2.57 7.16 -1.31
N ILE A 124 2.31 7.80 -2.45
CA ILE A 124 3.31 7.90 -3.52
C ILE A 124 4.47 8.82 -3.09
N ALA A 125 4.15 9.91 -2.39
CA ALA A 125 5.14 10.84 -1.86
C ALA A 125 6.06 10.17 -0.82
N SER A 126 5.53 9.33 0.09
CA SER A 126 6.36 8.58 1.04
C SER A 126 7.35 7.66 0.32
N GLY A 127 6.93 7.00 -0.76
CA GLY A 127 7.80 6.22 -1.65
C GLY A 127 8.97 7.04 -2.22
N CYS A 128 8.68 8.23 -2.74
CA CYS A 128 9.67 9.13 -3.33
C CYS A 128 10.62 9.71 -2.27
N ILE A 129 10.12 10.02 -1.08
CA ILE A 129 10.92 10.46 0.07
C ILE A 129 11.85 9.35 0.53
N GLY A 130 11.36 8.12 0.62
CA GLY A 130 12.19 6.95 0.96
C GLY A 130 13.34 6.76 -0.04
N PHE A 131 13.06 6.86 -1.34
CA PHE A 131 14.11 6.82 -2.37
C PHE A 131 15.13 7.95 -2.21
N ALA A 132 14.67 9.19 -1.99
CA ALA A 132 15.56 10.34 -1.78
C ALA A 132 16.41 10.18 -0.52
N SER A 133 15.86 9.63 0.56
CA SER A 133 16.59 9.29 1.78
C SER A 133 17.70 8.29 1.48
N TYR A 134 17.42 7.23 0.72
CA TYR A 134 18.45 6.28 0.29
C TYR A 134 19.51 6.89 -0.62
N ALA A 135 19.12 7.82 -1.50
CA ALA A 135 20.06 8.53 -2.36
C ALA A 135 21.08 9.37 -1.57
N THR A 136 20.75 9.80 -0.34
CA THR A 136 21.69 10.53 0.52
C THR A 136 22.89 9.69 0.95
N TYR A 137 22.77 8.36 1.03
CA TYR A 137 23.92 7.49 1.32
C TYR A 137 24.96 7.50 0.18
N ALA A 138 24.50 7.61 -1.07
CA ALA A 138 25.39 7.72 -2.23
C ALA A 138 25.91 9.15 -2.44
N PHE A 139 25.06 10.15 -2.17
CA PHE A 139 25.37 11.57 -2.33
C PHE A 139 25.01 12.35 -1.05
N PRO A 140 25.90 12.39 -0.04
CA PRO A 140 25.63 13.03 1.25
C PRO A 140 25.24 14.50 1.16
N SER A 141 25.69 15.21 0.12
CA SER A 141 25.31 16.59 -0.17
C SER A 141 23.80 16.78 -0.30
N LEU A 142 23.03 15.73 -0.61
CA LEU A 142 21.57 15.79 -0.71
C LEU A 142 20.89 16.07 0.64
N ASN A 143 21.53 15.78 1.77
CA ASN A 143 21.00 16.09 3.10
C ASN A 143 21.14 17.56 3.49
N ARG A 144 21.70 18.40 2.61
CA ARG A 144 21.81 19.84 2.86
C ARG A 144 20.42 20.47 2.92
N THR A 145 20.05 20.99 4.09
CA THR A 145 18.84 21.78 4.30
C THR A 145 18.95 23.12 3.59
N ILE A 146 17.92 23.43 2.80
CA ILE A 146 17.82 24.68 2.02
C ILE A 146 16.80 25.60 2.71
N PHE A 147 15.74 25.01 3.24
CA PHE A 147 14.67 25.72 3.91
C PHE A 147 14.20 24.91 5.10
N GLU A 148 14.10 25.58 6.24
CA GLU A 148 13.50 25.03 7.45
C GLU A 148 12.60 26.12 8.04
N GLN A 149 11.31 25.83 8.15
CA GLN A 149 10.37 26.71 8.82
C GLN A 149 9.56 25.91 9.81
N ASN A 150 9.69 26.29 11.09
CA ASN A 150 8.89 25.74 12.17
C ASN A 150 7.62 26.59 12.30
N LEU A 151 6.50 26.03 11.88
CA LEU A 151 5.19 26.65 11.98
C LEU A 151 4.52 26.15 13.26
N ARG A 152 4.43 27.04 14.25
CA ARG A 152 3.70 26.77 15.48
C ARG A 152 2.31 27.38 15.36
N LEU A 153 1.30 26.56 15.15
CA LEU A 153 -0.09 27.01 15.08
C LEU A 153 -0.77 26.75 16.43
N PRO A 154 -0.99 27.78 17.27
CA PRO A 154 -1.81 27.63 18.46
C PRO A 154 -3.28 27.47 18.04
N LEU A 155 -3.83 26.27 18.16
CA LEU A 155 -5.24 26.02 17.91
C LEU A 155 -6.02 26.02 19.23
N PRO A 156 -7.14 26.78 19.35
CA PRO A 156 -7.87 26.93 20.61
C PRO A 156 -8.42 25.64 21.23
N ILE A 157 -8.55 24.56 20.44
CA ILE A 157 -9.21 23.31 20.84
C ILE A 157 -8.25 22.12 20.88
N VAL A 158 -7.18 22.13 20.09
CA VAL A 158 -6.29 20.96 19.87
C VAL A 158 -4.92 21.14 20.53
N GLY A 159 -4.64 22.32 21.10
CA GLY A 159 -3.33 22.67 21.65
C GLY A 159 -2.41 23.31 20.61
N GLN A 160 -1.10 23.19 20.79
CA GLN A 160 -0.10 23.68 19.84
C GLN A 160 0.22 22.58 18.83
N ILE A 161 -0.01 22.84 17.54
CA ILE A 161 0.51 21.98 16.48
C ILE A 161 1.84 22.57 16.03
N ASP A 162 2.92 21.85 16.32
CA ASP A 162 4.24 22.10 15.77
C ASP A 162 4.36 21.38 14.43
N ALA A 163 4.38 22.13 13.33
CA ALA A 163 4.60 21.61 11.99
C ALA A 163 5.93 22.15 11.45
N THR A 164 6.88 21.26 11.17
CA THR A 164 8.16 21.64 10.57
C THR A 164 8.11 21.40 9.06
N VAL A 165 8.27 22.47 8.28
CA VAL A 165 8.46 22.39 6.84
C VAL A 165 9.96 22.37 6.57
N LEU A 166 10.48 21.20 6.19
CA LEU A 166 11.89 20.98 5.89
C LEU A 166 12.04 20.64 4.41
N ALA A 167 12.82 21.44 3.69
CA ALA A 167 13.21 21.18 2.31
C ALA A 167 14.72 21.03 2.22
N THR A 168 15.16 19.86 1.75
CA THR A 168 16.56 19.51 1.49
C THR A 168 16.79 19.41 -0.01
N LEU A 169 18.05 19.30 -0.42
CA LEU A 169 18.37 18.90 -1.80
C LEU A 169 17.73 17.54 -2.17
N GLY A 170 17.58 16.64 -1.19
CA GLY A 170 16.83 15.39 -1.33
C GLY A 170 15.35 15.59 -1.69
N THR A 171 14.70 16.67 -1.22
CA THR A 171 13.31 16.98 -1.61
C THR A 171 13.17 17.16 -3.12
N PHE A 172 14.15 17.80 -3.79
CA PHE A 172 14.14 17.92 -5.25
C PHE A 172 14.33 16.58 -5.97
N VAL A 173 15.11 15.66 -5.38
CA VAL A 173 15.24 14.29 -5.88
C VAL A 173 13.90 13.56 -5.77
N ALA A 174 13.22 13.66 -4.62
CA ALA A 174 11.89 13.07 -4.44
C ALA A 174 10.87 13.61 -5.46
N ILE A 175 10.83 14.93 -5.68
CA ILE A 175 9.98 15.56 -6.70
C ILE A 175 10.33 15.02 -8.10
N GLY A 176 11.63 14.97 -8.44
CA GLY A 176 12.11 14.45 -9.71
C GLY A 176 11.70 12.98 -9.94
N THR A 177 11.84 12.13 -8.92
CA THR A 177 11.41 10.73 -8.94
C THR A 177 9.91 10.60 -9.15
N CYS A 178 9.11 11.43 -8.47
CA CYS A 178 7.65 11.45 -8.66
C CYS A 178 7.27 11.84 -10.09
N LEU A 179 7.85 12.93 -10.63
CA LEU A 179 7.62 13.36 -12.01
C LEU A 179 8.07 12.30 -13.02
N PHE A 180 9.17 11.61 -12.75
CA PHE A 180 9.65 10.51 -13.58
C PHE A 180 8.70 9.31 -13.55
N ALA A 181 8.19 8.93 -12.38
CA ALA A 181 7.19 7.88 -12.24
C ALA A 181 5.90 8.24 -13.02
N VAL A 182 5.41 9.48 -12.88
CA VAL A 182 4.28 10.00 -13.66
C VAL A 182 4.55 9.93 -15.16
N PHE A 183 5.76 10.33 -15.61
CA PHE A 183 6.16 10.20 -17.00
C PHE A 183 6.16 8.74 -17.50
N LEU A 184 6.61 7.79 -16.67
CA LEU A 184 6.56 6.37 -17.00
C LEU A 184 5.13 5.85 -17.13
N LEU A 185 4.19 6.36 -16.32
CA LEU A 185 2.78 5.98 -16.38
C LEU A 185 2.08 6.41 -17.68
N TYR A 186 2.60 7.40 -18.42
CA TYR A 186 2.11 7.74 -19.77
C TYR A 186 2.52 6.72 -20.85
N ARG A 187 3.41 5.77 -20.53
CA ARG A 187 3.83 4.73 -21.50
C ARG A 187 2.83 3.58 -21.53
N LYS A 188 2.96 2.72 -22.54
CA LYS A 188 2.13 1.51 -22.68
C LYS A 188 2.26 0.63 -21.44
N ILE A 189 1.13 0.08 -20.98
CA ILE A 189 1.06 -0.77 -19.77
C ILE A 189 2.00 -1.97 -19.83
N THR A 190 2.22 -2.56 -21.01
CA THR A 190 3.16 -3.68 -21.20
C THR A 190 4.62 -3.32 -20.92
N ILE A 191 4.99 -2.04 -21.10
CA ILE A 191 6.32 -1.55 -20.74
C ILE A 191 6.40 -1.35 -19.23
N ILE A 192 5.36 -0.75 -18.64
CA ILE A 192 5.27 -0.51 -17.19
C ILE A 192 5.31 -1.83 -16.41
N GLU A 193 4.61 -2.86 -16.87
CA GLU A 193 4.63 -4.20 -16.28
C GLU A 193 6.04 -4.79 -16.26
N ARG A 194 6.78 -4.72 -17.38
CA ARG A 194 8.16 -5.21 -17.46
C ARG A 194 9.10 -4.48 -16.50
N PHE A 195 8.97 -3.15 -16.40
CA PHE A 195 9.75 -2.37 -15.44
C PHE A 195 9.38 -2.71 -13.99
N SER A 196 8.09 -2.88 -13.69
CA SER A 196 7.62 -3.24 -12.35
C SER A 196 8.14 -4.63 -11.94
N ASN A 197 8.09 -5.60 -12.84
CA ASN A 197 8.64 -6.93 -12.61
C ASN A 197 10.15 -6.90 -12.37
N LEU A 198 10.90 -6.09 -13.14
CA LEU A 198 12.34 -5.93 -12.93
C LEU A 198 12.66 -5.32 -11.55
N LEU A 199 11.95 -4.26 -11.17
CA LEU A 199 12.12 -3.63 -9.86
C LEU A 199 11.77 -4.59 -8.72
N TRP A 200 10.67 -5.34 -8.85
CA TRP A 200 10.26 -6.34 -7.87
C TRP A 200 11.31 -7.44 -7.68
N VAL A 201 11.88 -7.97 -8.77
CA VAL A 201 12.98 -8.93 -8.69
C VAL A 201 14.18 -8.32 -7.96
N GLY A 202 14.53 -7.06 -8.24
CA GLY A 202 15.60 -6.34 -7.53
C GLY A 202 15.33 -6.19 -6.03
N VAL A 203 14.10 -5.88 -5.65
CA VAL A 203 13.68 -5.82 -4.23
C VAL A 203 13.80 -7.18 -3.57
N MET A 204 13.31 -8.25 -4.21
CA MET A 204 13.42 -9.61 -3.67
C MET A 204 14.87 -10.06 -3.49
N ILE A 205 15.76 -9.74 -4.44
CA ILE A 205 17.21 -9.99 -4.30
C ILE A 205 17.77 -9.25 -3.10
N THR A 206 17.38 -7.98 -2.92
CA THR A 206 17.84 -7.16 -1.79
C THR A 206 17.35 -7.71 -0.45
N ILE A 207 16.10 -8.16 -0.36
CA ILE A 207 15.54 -8.81 0.83
C ILE A 207 16.31 -10.09 1.16
N VAL A 208 16.51 -10.96 0.18
CA VAL A 208 17.27 -12.21 0.37
C VAL A 208 18.71 -11.90 0.80
N TRP A 209 19.32 -10.85 0.24
CA TRP A 209 20.65 -10.40 0.63
C TRP A 209 20.69 -9.90 2.08
N ILE A 210 19.72 -9.09 2.51
CA ILE A 210 19.64 -8.59 3.89
C ILE A 210 19.47 -9.76 4.86
N ILE A 211 18.52 -10.65 4.61
CA ILE A 211 18.27 -11.83 5.44
C ILE A 211 19.53 -12.71 5.50
N GLY A 212 20.14 -13.01 4.35
CA GLY A 212 21.37 -13.80 4.29
C GLY A 212 22.54 -13.17 5.03
N SER A 213 22.72 -11.85 4.89
CA SER A 213 23.75 -11.09 5.61
C SER A 213 23.51 -11.08 7.12
N GLY A 214 22.27 -10.90 7.54
CA GLY A 214 21.86 -10.90 8.96
C GLY A 214 22.06 -12.27 9.61
N LEU A 215 21.73 -13.36 8.91
CA LEU A 215 21.98 -14.73 9.41
C LEU A 215 23.47 -15.06 9.49
N TRP A 216 24.29 -14.56 8.57
CA TRP A 216 25.75 -14.81 8.59
C TRP A 216 26.48 -14.03 9.70
N HIS A 217 26.01 -12.83 10.00
CA HIS A 217 26.56 -11.96 11.05
C HIS A 217 25.66 -11.92 12.30
N PHE A 218 24.93 -13.01 12.56
CA PHE A 218 23.97 -13.05 13.64
C PHE A 218 24.67 -12.95 14.99
N ASP A 219 24.37 -11.89 15.74
CA ASP A 219 24.79 -11.71 17.12
C ASP A 219 23.58 -11.82 18.04
N SER A 220 23.54 -12.88 18.84
CA SER A 220 22.46 -13.12 19.80
C SER A 220 22.37 -12.03 20.87
N GLN A 221 23.48 -11.35 21.19
CA GLN A 221 23.46 -10.27 22.15
C GLN A 221 22.67 -9.10 21.58
N LEU A 222 22.96 -8.65 20.36
CA LEU A 222 22.21 -7.56 19.72
C LEU A 222 20.73 -7.89 19.47
N ALA A 223 20.44 -9.13 19.04
CA ALA A 223 19.07 -9.55 18.74
C ALA A 223 18.16 -9.63 19.98
N PHE A 224 18.75 -9.92 21.15
CA PHE A 224 18.03 -10.15 22.41
C PHE A 224 18.48 -9.23 23.53
N ASP A 225 19.12 -8.09 23.22
CA ASP A 225 19.46 -7.03 24.19
C ASP A 225 18.21 -6.24 24.56
N PHE A 226 17.28 -6.92 25.24
CA PHE A 226 16.06 -6.29 25.73
C PHE A 226 16.41 -5.41 26.93
N PRO A 227 16.07 -4.11 26.91
CA PRO A 227 16.17 -3.27 28.09
C PRO A 227 15.47 -3.91 29.29
N PRO A 228 15.91 -3.65 30.54
CA PRO A 228 15.30 -4.25 31.73
C PRO A 228 13.79 -3.99 31.85
N ASN A 229 13.32 -2.86 31.30
CA ASN A 229 11.93 -2.43 31.28
C ASN A 229 11.20 -2.69 29.95
N ALA A 230 11.78 -3.47 29.03
CA ALA A 230 11.25 -3.68 27.67
C ALA A 230 9.83 -4.25 27.62
N PHE A 231 9.43 -5.01 28.64
CA PHE A 231 8.12 -5.65 28.74
C PHE A 231 7.29 -5.14 29.92
N GLU A 232 7.69 -4.02 30.52
CA GLU A 232 6.87 -3.36 31.53
C GLU A 232 5.70 -2.66 30.84
N LEU A 233 4.47 -3.11 31.15
CA LEU A 233 3.23 -2.62 30.53
C LEU A 233 2.84 -1.22 31.06
N THR A 234 3.72 -0.26 30.88
CA THR A 234 3.53 1.15 31.22
C THR A 234 2.77 1.88 30.11
N PRO A 235 2.19 3.06 30.39
CA PRO A 235 1.61 3.90 29.34
C PRO A 235 2.57 4.16 28.18
N ASP A 236 3.85 4.40 28.47
CA ASP A 236 4.88 4.64 27.46
C ASP A 236 5.09 3.43 26.54
N PHE A 237 5.04 2.21 27.10
CA PHE A 237 5.08 0.98 26.30
C PHE A 237 3.90 0.91 25.32
N PHE A 238 2.68 1.22 25.76
CA PHE A 238 1.51 1.21 24.88
C PHE A 238 1.54 2.36 23.85
N THR A 239 2.11 3.52 24.19
CA THR A 239 2.34 4.60 23.23
C THR A 239 3.36 4.20 22.17
N GLY A 240 4.48 3.58 22.57
CA GLY A 240 5.49 3.04 21.66
C GLY A 240 4.92 1.93 20.77
N LEU A 241 4.14 1.01 21.34
CA LEU A 241 3.48 -0.06 20.60
C LEU A 241 2.45 0.50 19.62
N GLY A 242 1.67 1.50 20.02
CA GLY A 242 0.73 2.20 19.14
C GLY A 242 1.44 2.86 17.95
N ALA A 243 2.57 3.53 18.19
CA ALA A 243 3.38 4.11 17.13
C ALA A 243 3.97 3.02 16.20
N ALA A 244 4.51 1.94 16.77
CA ALA A 244 5.03 0.81 16.00
C ALA A 244 3.94 0.12 15.16
N LEU A 245 2.72 -0.03 15.69
CA LEU A 245 1.57 -0.58 14.98
C LEU A 245 1.15 0.29 13.80
N LEU A 246 1.12 1.62 13.96
CA LEU A 246 0.82 2.53 12.86
C LEU A 246 1.82 2.37 11.71
N ILE A 247 3.10 2.23 12.04
CA ILE A 247 4.16 2.01 11.05
C ILE A 247 4.04 0.62 10.41
N ALA A 248 3.82 -0.43 11.20
CA ALA A 248 3.67 -1.79 10.69
C ALA A 248 2.45 -1.93 9.76
N VAL A 249 1.31 -1.29 10.09
CA VAL A 249 0.12 -1.28 9.23
C VAL A 249 0.39 -0.57 7.91
N TYR A 250 1.20 0.50 7.92
CA TYR A 250 1.65 1.15 6.67
C TYR A 250 2.46 0.18 5.80
N ASP A 251 3.35 -0.63 6.37
CA ASP A 251 4.19 -1.56 5.60
C ASP A 251 3.44 -2.80 5.09
N TYR A 252 2.35 -3.17 5.75
CA TYR A 252 1.46 -4.23 5.29
C TYR A 252 0.43 -3.74 4.27
N TRP A 253 0.31 -2.45 3.99
CA TRP A 253 -0.70 -1.93 3.09
C TRP A 253 -0.59 -2.54 1.69
N GLY A 254 -1.71 -3.02 1.10
CA GLY A 254 -1.74 -3.63 -0.24
C GLY A 254 -2.26 -5.07 -0.32
N TYR A 255 -2.49 -5.75 0.82
CA TYR A 255 -3.01 -7.13 0.87
C TYR A 255 -4.40 -7.33 0.24
N TYR A 256 -5.15 -6.26 0.00
CA TYR A 256 -6.51 -6.31 -0.54
C TYR A 256 -6.59 -5.90 -2.02
N ASN A 257 -5.47 -5.71 -2.71
CA ASN A 257 -5.48 -5.25 -4.10
C ASN A 257 -6.19 -6.18 -5.07
N VAL A 258 -6.06 -7.50 -4.86
CA VAL A 258 -6.80 -8.52 -5.63
C VAL A 258 -8.31 -8.26 -5.65
N CYS A 259 -8.87 -7.63 -4.61
CA CYS A 259 -10.30 -7.30 -4.52
C CYS A 259 -10.75 -6.26 -5.56
N TYR A 260 -9.85 -5.43 -6.08
CA TYR A 260 -10.15 -4.49 -7.17
C TYR A 260 -10.24 -5.16 -8.53
N PHE A 261 -9.59 -6.31 -8.70
CA PHE A 261 -9.51 -7.08 -9.93
C PHE A 261 -10.36 -8.35 -9.91
N GLY A 262 -11.36 -8.44 -9.03
CA GLY A 262 -12.17 -9.66 -8.85
C GLY A 262 -12.88 -10.16 -10.12
N GLY A 263 -13.10 -9.29 -11.11
CA GLY A 263 -13.61 -9.65 -12.44
C GLY A 263 -12.64 -10.49 -13.28
N GLU A 264 -11.33 -10.37 -13.04
CA GLU A 264 -10.25 -11.05 -13.77
C GLU A 264 -9.68 -12.26 -13.00
N VAL A 265 -10.11 -12.45 -11.76
CA VAL A 265 -9.69 -13.57 -10.91
C VAL A 265 -10.45 -14.85 -11.27
N ARG A 266 -9.70 -15.95 -11.41
CA ARG A 266 -10.24 -17.31 -11.59
C ARG A 266 -10.73 -17.85 -10.26
N ASP A 267 -11.97 -18.33 -10.21
CA ASP A 267 -12.62 -18.84 -8.99
C ASP A 267 -12.52 -17.85 -7.81
N PRO A 268 -13.05 -16.62 -7.96
CA PRO A 268 -12.80 -15.53 -7.02
C PRO A 268 -13.23 -15.84 -5.58
N GLY A 269 -14.29 -16.64 -5.40
CA GLY A 269 -14.79 -17.05 -4.09
C GLY A 269 -13.79 -17.87 -3.26
N ARG A 270 -12.81 -18.52 -3.91
CA ARG A 270 -11.73 -19.25 -3.22
C ARG A 270 -10.38 -18.56 -3.37
N THR A 271 -10.12 -17.97 -4.52
CA THR A 271 -8.82 -17.37 -4.84
C THR A 271 -8.58 -16.08 -4.08
N ILE A 272 -9.57 -15.18 -3.98
CA ILE A 272 -9.40 -13.90 -3.28
C ILE A 272 -9.10 -14.12 -1.79
N PRO A 273 -9.89 -14.90 -1.02
CA PRO A 273 -9.59 -15.13 0.40
C PRO A 273 -8.20 -15.71 0.65
N ARG A 274 -7.81 -16.69 -0.18
CA ARG A 274 -6.49 -17.32 -0.06
C ARG A 274 -5.37 -16.35 -0.43
N ALA A 275 -5.53 -15.57 -1.49
CA ALA A 275 -4.52 -14.60 -1.91
C ALA A 275 -4.28 -13.53 -0.83
N VAL A 276 -5.35 -12.97 -0.25
CA VAL A 276 -5.26 -11.98 0.83
C VAL A 276 -4.49 -12.54 2.04
N LEU A 277 -4.91 -13.69 2.57
CA LEU A 277 -4.28 -14.28 3.75
C LEU A 277 -2.84 -14.75 3.48
N LEU A 278 -2.59 -15.40 2.34
CA LEU A 278 -1.25 -15.85 1.98
C LEU A 278 -0.30 -14.67 1.80
N SER A 279 -0.73 -13.58 1.15
CA SER A 279 0.13 -12.40 1.02
C SER A 279 0.49 -11.81 2.39
N ILE A 280 -0.46 -11.71 3.32
CA ILE A 280 -0.18 -11.17 4.66
C ILE A 280 0.81 -12.07 5.41
N ILE A 281 0.58 -13.38 5.42
CA ILE A 281 1.44 -14.33 6.14
C ILE A 281 2.85 -14.36 5.56
N LEU A 282 2.98 -14.39 4.22
CA LEU A 282 4.29 -14.42 3.56
C LEU A 282 5.06 -13.13 3.80
N VAL A 283 4.41 -11.98 3.67
CA VAL A 283 5.05 -10.67 3.90
C VAL A 283 5.42 -10.50 5.37
N ALA A 284 4.55 -10.90 6.30
CA ALA A 284 4.85 -10.87 7.74
C ALA A 284 6.07 -11.75 8.09
N ALA A 285 6.14 -12.95 7.52
CA ALA A 285 7.32 -13.80 7.70
C ALA A 285 8.60 -13.14 7.17
N ILE A 286 8.53 -12.48 6.01
CA ILE A 286 9.67 -11.75 5.44
C ILE A 286 10.09 -10.59 6.36
N TYR A 287 9.14 -9.76 6.81
CA TYR A 287 9.43 -8.57 7.62
C TYR A 287 9.93 -8.90 9.02
N ILE A 288 9.50 -10.01 9.62
CA ILE A 288 9.99 -10.45 10.94
C ILE A 288 11.41 -11.03 10.83
N VAL A 289 11.76 -11.61 9.69
CA VAL A 289 13.08 -12.24 9.47
C VAL A 289 14.12 -11.24 8.97
N MET A 290 13.70 -10.20 8.24
CA MET A 290 14.53 -9.06 7.87
C MET A 290 14.98 -8.26 9.10
#